data_AF-A0A7C3D965-F1
#
_entry.id   AF-A0A7C3D965-F1
#
_cell.length_a   1.000
_cell.length_b   1.000
_cell.length_c   1.000
_cell.angle_alpha   90.00
_cell.angle_beta   90.00
_cell.angle_gamma   90.00
#
_symmetry.space_group_name_H-M   'P 1'
#
loop_
_entity.id
_entity.type
_entity.pdbx_description
1 polymer ?
#
loop_
_entity_poly.entity_id
_entity_poly.type
_entity_poly.pdbx_seq_one_letter_code
_entity_poly.pdbx_strand_id
1 'polypeptide(L)' 'ELEDRRHYRNQAKARRDIFSYIEDFYNRRRRHSTLGYVSPTAFENAYALMLVD' A
#
# COMPACT_ATOMS: atom_id res chain seq x y z
N GLU A 1 -4.80 -14.04 1.06
CA GLU A 1 -5.77 -13.93 2.15
C GLU A 1 -5.88 -12.48 2.60
N LEU A 2 -7.07 -11.89 2.47
CA LEU A 2 -7.49 -10.66 3.13
C LEU A 2 -9.01 -10.78 3.33
N GLU A 3 -9.42 -11.72 4.18
CA GLU A 3 -10.82 -11.82 4.60
C GLU A 3 -11.00 -11.17 5.98
N ASP A 4 -10.68 -9.87 6.09
CA ASP A 4 -11.13 -9.08 7.22
C ASP A 4 -12.40 -8.33 6.81
N ARG A 5 -13.54 -9.04 6.86
CA ARG A 5 -14.85 -8.47 6.53
C ARG A 5 -15.33 -7.59 7.68
N ARG A 6 -14.95 -6.31 7.66
CA ARG A 6 -15.46 -5.30 8.58
C ARG A 6 -16.76 -4.66 8.08
N HIS A 7 -17.77 -4.59 8.96
CA HIS A 7 -18.93 -3.73 8.77
C HIS A 7 -18.64 -2.33 9.34
N TYR A 8 -18.79 -1.31 8.50
CA TYR A 8 -18.59 0.08 8.90
C TYR A 8 -19.90 0.74 9.30
N ARG A 9 -19.92 1.42 10.45
CA ARG A 9 -21.07 2.18 10.91
C ARG A 9 -21.40 3.38 10.01
N ASN A 10 -20.40 3.96 9.34
CA ASN A 10 -20.58 5.05 8.40
C ASN A 10 -19.45 5.11 7.36
N GLN A 11 -19.68 5.86 6.27
CA GLN A 11 -18.74 5.99 5.15
C GLN A 11 -17.43 6.68 5.55
N ALA A 12 -17.46 7.65 6.48
CA ALA A 12 -16.28 8.38 6.90
C ALA A 12 -15.25 7.47 7.57
N LYS A 13 -15.70 6.53 8.42
CA LYS A 13 -14.83 5.52 9.02
C LYS A 13 -14.27 4.57 7.96
N ALA A 14 -15.10 4.10 7.04
CA ALA A 14 -14.66 3.22 5.96
C ALA A 14 -13.55 3.86 5.11
N ARG A 15 -13.73 5.13 4.73
CA ARG A 15 -12.73 5.89 3.96
C ARG A 15 -11.40 6.01 4.70
N ARG A 16 -11.44 6.33 6.00
CA ARG A 16 -10.24 6.44 6.82
C ARG A 16 -9.48 5.13 6.90
N ASP A 17 -10.19 4.04 7.19
CA ASP A 17 -9.57 2.73 7.36
C ASP A 17 -8.99 2.21 6.02
N ILE A 18 -9.69 2.44 4.89
CA ILE A 18 -9.17 2.14 3.54
C ILE A 18 -7.93 2.98 3.22
N PHE A 19 -7.97 4.28 3.52
CA PHE A 19 -6.83 5.17 3.28
C PHE A 19 -5.60 4.70 4.07
N SER A 20 -5.74 4.43 5.37
CA SER A 20 -4.64 3.90 6.18
C SER A 20 -4.15 2.54 5.66
N TYR A 21 -5.05 1.68 5.19
CA TYR A 21 -4.63 0.42 4.57
C TYR A 21 -3.79 0.65 3.30
N ILE A 22 -4.20 1.56 2.42
CA ILE A 22 -3.49 1.86 1.17
C ILE A 22 -2.13 2.52 1.48
N GLU A 23 -2.12 3.59 2.27
CA GLU A 23 -0.92 4.39 2.48
C GLU A 23 0.08 3.72 3.42
N ASP A 24 -0.36 3.30 4.61
CA ASP A 24 0.56 2.85 5.65
C ASP A 24 0.98 1.39 5.46
N PHE A 25 0.08 0.56 4.95
CA PHE A 25 0.36 -0.86 4.76
C PHE A 25 0.69 -1.20 3.31
N TYR A 26 -0.23 -0.96 2.36
CA TYR A 26 -0.07 -1.45 0.99
C TYR A 26 1.12 -0.80 0.28
N ASN A 27 1.16 0.53 0.21
CA ASN A 27 2.19 1.26 -0.52
C ASN A 27 3.55 1.17 0.20
N ARG A 28 3.57 1.36 1.52
CA ARG A 28 4.81 1.48 2.29
C ARG A 28 5.41 0.15 2.75
N ARG A 29 4.59 -0.86 3.09
CA ARG A 29 5.05 -2.05 3.82
C ARG A 29 4.84 -3.38 3.08
N ARG A 30 3.75 -3.52 2.33
CA ARG A 30 3.41 -4.78 1.67
C ARG A 30 4.45 -5.10 0.60
N ARG A 31 5.08 -6.27 0.74
CA ARG A 31 6.04 -6.77 -0.25
C ARG A 31 5.33 -7.53 -1.36
N HIS A 32 5.76 -7.33 -2.59
CA HIS A 32 5.26 -8.03 -3.77
C HIS A 32 6.36 -8.85 -4.43
N SER A 33 6.12 -10.12 -4.70
CA SER A 33 7.08 -11.01 -5.38
C SER A 33 7.41 -10.54 -6.79
N THR A 34 6.44 -9.97 -7.50
CA THR A 34 6.63 -9.34 -8.82
C THR A 34 7.53 -8.11 -8.78
N LEU A 35 7.66 -7.45 -7.63
CA LEU A 35 8.55 -6.32 -7.41
C LEU A 35 9.88 -6.74 -6.76
N GLY A 36 10.25 -8.03 -6.81
CA GLY A 36 11.47 -8.51 -6.16
C GLY A 36 11.40 -8.47 -4.62
N TYR A 37 10.20 -8.62 -4.06
CA TYR A 37 9.94 -8.60 -2.62
C TYR A 37 10.21 -7.25 -1.92
N VAL A 38 10.15 -6.13 -2.65
CA VAL A 38 10.08 -4.78 -2.04
C VAL A 38 8.65 -4.23 -2.02
N SER A 39 8.45 -3.13 -1.31
CA SER A 39 7.17 -2.42 -1.30
C SER A 39 7.00 -1.54 -2.55
N PRO A 40 5.76 -1.23 -2.96
CA PRO A 40 5.49 -0.33 -4.08
C PRO A 40 6.25 0.99 -3.99
N THR A 41 6.22 1.68 -2.85
CA THR A 41 6.96 2.93 -2.67
C THR A 41 8.47 2.75 -2.82
N ALA A 42 9.04 1.65 -2.31
CA ALA A 42 10.47 1.40 -2.46
C ALA A 42 10.85 1.14 -3.93
N PHE A 43 10.00 0.42 -4.67
CA PHE A 43 10.18 0.18 -6.09
C PHE A 43 10.13 1.48 -6.90
N GLU A 44 9.11 2.31 -6.69
CA GLU A 44 8.98 3.60 -7.37
C GLU A 44 10.15 4.54 -7.07
N ASN A 45 10.62 4.59 -5.82
CA ASN A 45 11.78 5.41 -5.45
C ASN A 45 13.07 4.95 -6.14
N ALA A 46 13.31 3.63 -6.20
CA ALA A 46 14.48 3.08 -6.90
C ALA A 46 14.42 3.38 -8.40
N TYR A 47 13.23 3.24 -9.00
CA TYR A 47 13.00 3.59 -10.41
C TYR A 47 13.19 5.08 -10.67
N ALA A 48 12.66 5.95 -9.80
CA ALA A 48 12.84 7.39 -9.92
C ALA A 48 14.31 7.76 -9.88
N LEU A 49 15.10 7.21 -8.94
CA LEU A 49 16.54 7.45 -8.85
C LEU A 49 17.28 7.05 -10.14
N MET A 50 16.95 5.89 -10.72
CA MET A 50 17.54 5.45 -12.00
C MET A 50 17.23 6.36 -13.19
N LEU A 51 16.16 7.15 -13.13
CA LEU A 51 15.79 8.09 -14.21
C LEU A 51 16.44 9.47 -14.06
N VAL A 52 17.03 9.79 -12.89
CA VAL A 52 17.68 11.08 -12.64
C VAL A 52 19.20 11.03 -12.82
N ASP A 53 19.76 9.85 -13.08
CA ASP A 53 21.15 9.62 -13.49
C ASP A 53 21.29 9.60 -15.02
#